data_AF-A0AA97EEC0-F1
#
_entry.id   AF-A0AA97EEC0-F1
#
_cell.length_a   1.000
_cell.length_b   1.000
_cell.length_c   1.000
_cell.angle_alpha   90.00
_cell.angle_beta   90.00
_cell.angle_gamma   90.00
#
_symmetry.space_group_name_H-M   'P 1'
#
loop_
_entity.id
_entity.type
_entity.pdbx_description
1 polymer ?
#
loop_
_entity_poly.entity_id
_entity_poly.type
_entity_poly.pdbx_seq_one_letter_code
_entity_poly.pdbx_strand_id
1 'polypeptide(L)'
;MFTIELTMKHTAMPLSVQKKEQGEAEALYNSITENLRNGSGQILELICDQQPHKRISVLGSEVAAVQIFEKSGTATASGRPPGFFALSSDQ
;
A
#
# COMPACT_ATOMS: atom_id res chain seq x y z
N MET A 1 -1.57 0.40 -10.86
CA MET A 1 -1.98 1.15 -9.63
C MET A 1 -0.94 0.89 -8.57
N PHE A 2 -0.44 1.95 -7.96
CA PHE A 2 0.63 1.89 -6.98
C PHE A 2 0.04 1.84 -5.58
N THR A 3 0.61 0.98 -4.74
CA THR A 3 0.27 0.88 -3.32
C THR A 3 1.47 1.35 -2.52
N ILE A 4 1.23 2.29 -1.62
CA ILE A 4 2.16 2.76 -0.62
C ILE A 4 1.72 2.13 0.70
N GLU A 5 2.60 1.41 1.37
CA GLU A 5 2.33 0.84 2.68
C GLU A 5 3.23 1.45 3.74
N LEU A 6 2.63 1.80 4.87
CA LEU A 6 3.29 2.31 6.04
C LEU A 6 3.25 1.24 7.12
N THR A 7 4.44 0.79 7.54
CA THR A 7 4.60 -0.04 8.73
C THR A 7 4.79 0.87 9.92
N MET A 8 3.95 0.71 10.93
CA MET A 8 3.96 1.51 12.15
C MET A 8 4.71 0.76 13.27
N LYS A 9 5.40 1.48 14.15
CA LYS A 9 6.23 0.86 15.22
C LYS A 9 5.46 -0.07 16.17
N HIS A 10 4.18 0.24 16.42
CA HIS A 10 3.36 -0.43 17.42
C HIS A 10 2.06 -1.01 16.85
N THR A 11 2.01 -1.25 15.54
CA THR A 11 0.79 -1.70 14.86
C THR A 11 1.09 -2.94 14.02
N ALA A 12 0.31 -4.00 14.23
CA ALA A 12 0.59 -5.32 13.64
C ALA A 12 0.28 -5.39 12.13
N MET A 13 -0.57 -4.50 11.61
CA MET A 13 -0.92 -4.44 10.20
C MET A 13 -0.48 -3.11 9.59
N PRO A 14 0.08 -3.13 8.37
CA PRO A 14 0.46 -1.91 7.68
C PRO A 14 -0.78 -1.12 7.24
N LEU A 15 -0.59 0.20 7.11
CA LEU A 15 -1.59 1.09 6.54
C LEU A 15 -1.30 1.28 5.05
N SER A 16 -2.26 0.95 4.20
CA SER A 16 -2.10 1.04 2.74
C SER A 16 -2.86 2.23 2.17
N VAL A 17 -2.17 2.97 1.31
CA VAL A 17 -2.68 4.08 0.49
C VAL A 17 -2.43 3.74 -0.97
N GLN A 18 -3.36 4.08 -1.83
CA GLN A 18 -3.30 3.70 -3.24
C GLN A 18 -3.35 4.94 -4.11
N LYS A 19 -2.43 4.99 -5.08
CA LYS A 19 -2.28 6.05 -6.06
C LYS A 19 -2.42 5.51 -7.47
N LYS A 20 -3.17 6.24 -8.30
CA LYS A 20 -3.37 5.85 -9.70
C LYS A 20 -2.11 6.09 -10.52
N GLU A 21 -1.56 7.29 -10.40
CA GLU A 21 -0.40 7.75 -11.17
C GLU A 21 0.92 7.41 -10.46
N GLN A 22 1.91 6.97 -11.23
CA GLN A 22 3.24 6.63 -10.71
C GLN A 22 3.92 7.85 -10.08
N GLY A 23 3.86 9.00 -10.77
CA GLY A 23 4.49 10.23 -10.28
C GLY A 23 3.92 10.69 -8.94
N GLU A 24 2.60 10.58 -8.73
CA GLU A 24 1.98 10.88 -7.44
C GLU A 24 2.40 9.89 -6.35
N ALA A 25 2.53 8.60 -6.70
CA ALA A 25 2.95 7.57 -5.76
C ALA A 25 4.40 7.75 -5.31
N GLU A 26 5.31 8.03 -6.25
CA GLU A 26 6.72 8.31 -5.98
C GLU A 26 6.89 9.61 -5.18
N ALA A 27 6.15 10.67 -5.53
CA ALA A 27 6.17 11.91 -4.78
C ALA A 27 5.74 11.70 -3.31
N LEU A 28 4.68 10.91 -3.09
CA LEU A 28 4.22 10.56 -1.76
C LEU A 28 5.27 9.74 -0.98
N TYR A 29 5.85 8.73 -1.63
CA TYR A 29 6.89 7.89 -1.04
C TYR A 29 8.11 8.71 -0.61
N ASN A 30 8.57 9.63 -1.48
CA ASN A 30 9.71 10.50 -1.20
C ASN A 30 9.40 11.45 -0.03
N SER A 31 8.21 12.06 0.00
CA SER A 31 7.79 12.95 1.09
C SER A 31 7.75 12.24 2.46
N ILE A 32 7.27 10.99 2.50
CA ILE A 32 7.27 10.18 3.72
C ILE A 32 8.69 9.82 4.14
N THR A 33 9.54 9.43 3.18
CA THR A 33 10.94 9.07 3.42
C THR A 33 11.74 10.26 3.96
N GLU A 34 11.51 11.46 3.43
CA GLU A 34 12.13 12.68 3.92
C GLU A 34 11.71 12.99 5.36
N ASN A 35 10.42 12.86 5.69
CA ASN A 35 9.94 13.02 7.07
C ASN A 35 10.59 12.02 8.03
N LEU A 36 10.75 10.76 7.60
CA LEU A 36 11.45 9.73 8.37
C LEU A 36 12.92 10.09 8.62
N ARG A 37 13.63 10.62 7.61
CA ARG A 37 15.02 11.08 7.77
C ARG A 37 15.15 12.25 8.74
N ASN A 38 14.18 13.16 8.71
CA ASN A 38 14.17 14.34 9.56
C ASN A 38 13.74 14.01 11.01
N GLY A 39 13.19 12.82 11.25
CA GLY A 39 12.66 12.42 12.56
C GLY A 39 11.51 13.32 13.02
N SER A 40 10.73 13.86 12.07
CA SER A 40 9.72 14.87 12.39
C SER A 40 8.58 14.27 13.23
N GLY A 41 8.20 14.96 14.29
CA GLY A 41 6.96 14.69 15.04
C GLY A 41 5.73 15.29 14.35
N GLN A 42 5.76 15.46 13.03
CA GLN A 42 4.67 16.08 12.27
C GLN A 42 3.62 15.04 11.89
N ILE A 43 2.37 15.50 11.73
CA ILE A 43 1.29 14.66 11.22
C ILE A 43 1.41 14.58 9.70
N LEU A 44 1.40 13.35 9.18
CA LEU A 44 1.32 13.04 7.76
C LEU A 44 -0.12 12.70 7.41
N GLU A 45 -0.73 13.49 6.53
CA GLU A 45 -2.07 13.23 6.00
C GLU A 45 -1.99 12.61 4.60
N LEU A 46 -2.62 11.47 4.44
CA LEU A 46 -2.58 10.65 3.23
C LEU A 46 -4.00 10.45 2.71
N ILE A 47 -4.17 10.55 1.38
CA ILE A 47 -5.45 10.39 0.70
C ILE A 47 -5.36 9.17 -0.21
N CYS A 48 -6.37 8.30 -0.13
CA CYS A 48 -6.47 7.10 -0.94
C CYS A 48 -7.34 7.35 -2.18
N ASP A 49 -6.80 7.11 -3.37
CA ASP A 49 -7.55 7.27 -4.62
C ASP A 49 -8.50 6.08 -4.88
N GLN A 50 -8.19 4.91 -4.32
CA GLN A 50 -8.98 3.68 -4.51
C GLN A 50 -10.25 3.68 -3.68
N GLN A 51 -10.22 4.25 -2.47
CA GLN A 51 -11.36 4.31 -1.56
C GLN A 51 -11.77 5.78 -1.36
N PRO A 52 -12.85 6.23 -2.04
CA PRO A 52 -13.36 7.57 -1.88
C PRO A 52 -13.59 7.88 -0.39
N HIS A 53 -13.20 9.09 0.03
CA HIS A 53 -13.32 9.58 1.41
C HIS A 53 -12.45 8.87 2.47
N LYS A 54 -11.58 7.93 2.09
CA LYS A 54 -10.58 7.39 3.00
C LYS A 54 -9.39 8.35 3.13
N ARG A 55 -9.25 8.96 4.30
CA ARG A 55 -8.09 9.75 4.72
C ARG A 55 -7.40 9.05 5.89
N ILE A 56 -6.08 9.04 5.87
CA ILE A 56 -5.26 8.46 6.93
C ILE A 56 -4.37 9.57 7.47
N SER A 57 -4.36 9.78 8.78
CA SER A 57 -3.43 10.68 9.44
C SER A 57 -2.57 9.87 10.40
N VAL A 58 -1.25 9.99 10.28
CA VAL A 58 -0.29 9.31 11.17
C VAL A 58 0.74 10.30 11.70
N LEU A 59 1.24 10.02 12.90
CA LEU A 59 2.41 10.74 13.40
C LEU A 59 3.66 10.21 12.70
N GLY A 60 4.42 11.09 12.04
CA GLY A 60 5.62 10.72 11.28
C GLY A 60 6.65 9.96 12.12
N SER A 61 6.79 10.34 13.40
CA SER A 61 7.68 9.66 14.34
C SER A 61 7.27 8.22 14.67
N GLU A 62 6.03 7.81 14.38
CA GLU A 62 5.52 6.45 14.63
C GLU A 62 5.64 5.53 13.41
N VAL A 63 6.01 6.08 12.25
CA VAL A 63 6.28 5.30 11.04
C VAL A 63 7.64 4.62 11.19
N ALA A 64 7.66 3.30 11.03
CA ALA A 64 8.86 2.47 11.10
C ALA A 64 9.47 2.22 9.71
N ALA A 65 8.63 2.05 8.70
CA ALA A 65 9.05 1.86 7.33
C ALA A 65 7.96 2.31 6.35
N VAL A 66 8.38 2.64 5.12
CA VAL A 66 7.50 2.90 3.99
C VAL A 66 7.95 2.05 2.80
N GLN A 67 7.01 1.49 2.07
CA GLN A 67 7.26 0.78 0.83
C GLN A 67 6.29 1.21 -0.25
N ILE A 68 6.73 1.18 -1.51
CA ILE A 68 5.91 1.40 -2.69
C ILE A 68 6.05 0.19 -3.62
N PHE A 69 4.94 -0.30 -4.14
CA PHE A 69 4.93 -1.34 -5.15
C PHE A 69 3.75 -1.14 -6.09
N GLU A 70 3.94 -1.52 -7.36
CA GLU A 70 2.83 -1.68 -8.27
C GLU A 70 2.23 -3.06 -8.07
N LYS A 71 0.92 -3.13 -7.80
CA LYS A 71 0.22 -4.41 -7.83
C LYS A 71 0.09 -4.82 -9.29
N SER A 72 1.06 -5.58 -9.80
CA SER A 72 0.97 -6.22 -11.10
C SER A 72 -0.19 -7.21 -11.03
N GLY A 73 -1.22 -7.01 -11.85
CA GLY A 73 -2.35 -7.92 -11.92
C GLY A 73 -1.92 -9.26 -12.48
N THR A 74 -1.53 -10.20 -11.63
CA THR A 74 -1.51 -11.64 -11.94
C THR A 74 -2.41 -12.39 -10.95
N ALA A 75 -3.62 -11.88 -10.76
CA ALA A 75 -4.74 -12.68 -10.24
C ALA A 75 -5.45 -13.48 -11.35
N THR A 76 -4.78 -13.69 -12.49
CA THR A 76 -5.00 -14.84 -13.36
C THR A 76 -3.74 -15.68 -13.33
N ALA A 77 -3.60 -16.47 -12.26
CA ALA A 77 -2.82 -17.68 -12.29
C ALA A 77 -3.33 -18.55 -13.44
N SER A 78 -2.71 -18.47 -14.62
CA SER A 78 -2.66 -19.52 -15.65
C SER A 78 -3.93 -20.34 -15.94
N GLY A 79 -5.13 -19.76 -15.77
CA GLY A 79 -6.39 -20.50 -15.90
C GLY A 79 -6.58 -21.66 -14.92
N ARG A 80 -5.81 -21.75 -13.82
CA ARG A 80 -5.97 -22.84 -12.84
C ARG A 80 -6.92 -22.40 -11.72
N PRO A 81 -8.17 -22.91 -11.68
CA PRO A 81 -9.08 -22.58 -10.60
C PRO A 81 -8.53 -23.11 -9.26
N PRO A 82 -8.82 -22.43 -8.13
CA PRO A 82 -8.38 -22.87 -6.81
C PRO A 82 -8.82 -24.30 -6.52
N GLY A 83 -7.90 -25.06 -5.93
CA GLY A 83 -7.78 -26.53 -5.93
C GLY A 83 -8.88 -27.37 -5.29
N PHE A 84 -10.11 -26.87 -5.16
CA PHE A 84 -11.29 -27.69 -4.89
C PHE A 84 -12.14 -27.93 -6.15
N PHE A 85 -12.19 -26.97 -7.08
CA PHE A 85 -12.99 -27.06 -8.32
C PHE A 85 -12.22 -27.59 -9.53
N ALA A 86 -10.89 -27.73 -9.41
CA ALA A 86 -10.01 -28.17 -10.50
C ALA A 86 -10.06 -29.69 -10.77
N LEU A 87 -10.70 -30.48 -9.89
CA LEU A 87 -10.77 -31.95 -10.01
C LEU A 87 -12.04 -32.45 -10.69
N SER A 88 -12.99 -31.56 -10.99
CA SER A 88 -14.33 -31.92 -11.48
C SER A 88 -14.50 -31.80 -13.00
N SER A 89 -13.43 -31.54 -13.75
CA SER A 89 -13.49 -31.30 -15.21
C SER A 89 -13.00 -32.47 -16.07
N ASP A 90 -12.93 -33.69 -15.53
CA ASP A 90 -12.51 -34.90 -16.26
C ASP A 90 -13.58 -36.01 -16.24
N GLN A 91 -14.84 -35.64 -16.50
CA GLN A 91 -15.93 -36.61 -16.74
C GLN A 91 -16.81 -36.20 -17.91
#